data_AF-C6JW62-F1
#
_entry.id   AF-C6JW62-F1
#
_cell.length_a   1.000
_cell.length_b   1.000
_cell.length_c   1.000
_cell.angle_alpha   90.00
_cell.angle_beta   90.00
_cell.angle_gamma   90.00
#
_symmetry.space_group_name_H-M   'P 1'
#
loop_
_entity.id
_entity.type
_entity.pdbx_description
1 polymer ?
#
loop_
_entity_poly.entity_id
_entity_poly.type
_entity_poly.pdbx_seq_one_letter_code
_entity_poly.pdbx_strand_id
1 'polypeptide(L)'
;KGMEQLNRMPTQQVSIEIQPGNQPGYSIVNLTSKKQIPLTANISFDNSGQKSTGEQQLNGGLWADNVLGLADQWFINSGHSSEFRDSRNAESLQTGVSLPYGYWTLSYDYSKSRYRNNF
;
A
#
# COMPACT_ATOMS: atom_id res chain seq x y z
N LYS A 1 6.57 16.27 -12.11
CA LYS A 1 5.37 15.79 -11.40
C LYS A 1 5.01 14.33 -11.72
N GLY A 2 5.05 13.86 -12.98
CA GLY A 2 4.91 12.40 -13.26
C GLY A 2 5.96 11.52 -12.55
N MET A 3 7.19 12.04 -12.41
CA MET A 3 8.28 11.43 -11.62
C MET A 3 7.98 11.22 -10.13
N GLU A 4 7.21 12.11 -9.50
CA GLU A 4 6.84 11.97 -8.08
C GLU A 4 5.81 10.85 -7.87
N GLN A 5 4.94 10.62 -8.86
CA GLN A 5 3.97 9.51 -8.83
C GLN A 5 4.69 8.16 -8.99
N LEU A 6 5.71 8.07 -9.85
CA LEU A 6 6.48 6.83 -10.07
C LEU A 6 7.39 6.49 -8.88
N ASN A 7 7.99 7.47 -8.22
CA ASN A 7 8.84 7.25 -7.04
C ASN A 7 8.06 6.97 -5.74
N ARG A 8 6.72 6.96 -5.77
CA ARG A 8 5.89 6.60 -4.62
C ARG A 8 5.83 5.09 -4.39
N MET A 9 6.16 4.28 -5.41
CA MET A 9 6.29 2.84 -5.32
C MET A 9 7.75 2.45 -5.00
N PRO A 10 8.05 1.92 -3.80
CA PRO A 10 9.42 1.53 -3.44
C PRO A 10 10.00 0.45 -4.36
N THR A 11 9.11 -0.31 -5.01
CA THR A 11 9.40 -1.45 -5.89
C THR A 11 9.83 -1.06 -7.30
N GLN A 12 9.61 0.19 -7.74
CA GLN A 12 10.01 0.67 -9.07
C GLN A 12 10.87 1.93 -8.96
N GLN A 13 12.16 1.75 -8.68
CA GLN A 13 13.15 2.81 -8.95
C GLN A 13 13.30 2.98 -10.46
N VAL A 14 12.78 4.09 -10.99
CA VAL A 14 12.89 4.45 -12.41
C VAL A 14 14.03 5.46 -12.57
N SER A 15 15.07 5.08 -13.32
CA SER A 15 16.12 6.01 -13.73
C SER A 15 15.74 6.66 -15.05
N ILE A 16 15.77 7.99 -15.10
CA ILE A 16 15.59 8.75 -16.35
C ILE A 16 16.96 9.01 -16.96
N GLU A 17 17.11 8.63 -18.22
CA GLU A 17 18.24 9.05 -19.05
C GLU A 17 17.70 9.89 -20.21
N ILE A 18 18.13 11.16 -20.28
CA ILE A 18 17.76 12.07 -21.37
C ILE A 18 18.86 11.98 -22.43
N GLN A 19 18.53 11.40 -23.58
CA GLN A 19 19.44 11.27 -24.71
C GLN A 19 19.10 12.30 -25.80
N PRO A 20 20.09 12.82 -26.55
CA PRO A 20 19.84 13.73 -27.65
C PRO A 20 18.97 13.05 -28.71
N GLY A 21 17.89 13.73 -29.14
CA GLY A 21 17.02 13.22 -30.19
C GLY A 21 17.61 13.44 -31.58
N ASN A 22 17.11 12.68 -32.56
CA ASN A 22 17.60 12.75 -33.95
C ASN A 22 17.28 14.07 -34.67
N GLN A 23 16.48 14.96 -34.06
CA GLN A 23 16.11 16.27 -34.60
C GLN A 23 16.49 17.40 -33.63
N PRO A 24 16.94 18.56 -34.14
CA PRO A 24 17.21 19.72 -33.30
C PRO A 24 15.97 20.11 -32.46
N GLY A 25 16.16 20.27 -31.16
CA GLY A 25 15.10 20.63 -30.22
C GLY A 25 14.33 19.45 -29.60
N TYR A 26 14.67 18.21 -29.95
CA TYR A 26 14.04 17.01 -29.39
C TYR A 26 15.00 16.23 -28.48
N SER A 27 14.45 15.55 -27.48
CA SER A 27 15.20 14.64 -26.59
C SER A 27 14.42 13.36 -26.39
N ILE A 28 15.13 12.25 -26.28
CA ILE A 28 14.56 10.93 -25.99
C ILE A 28 14.69 10.69 -24.49
N VAL A 29 13.58 10.36 -23.82
CA VAL A 29 13.55 10.04 -22.39
C VAL A 29 13.49 8.53 -22.24
N ASN A 30 14.62 7.91 -21.90
CA ASN A 30 14.66 6.49 -21.56
C ASN A 30 14.34 6.30 -20.08
N LEU A 31 13.36 5.43 -19.81
CA LEU A 31 12.93 5.05 -18.47
C LEU A 31 13.42 3.62 -18.20
N THR A 32 14.46 3.48 -17.38
CA THR A 32 14.99 2.16 -17.01
C THR A 32 14.52 1.81 -15.61
N SER A 33 13.67 0.80 -15.49
CA SER A 33 13.16 0.31 -14.20
C SER A 33 13.74 -1.07 -13.90
N LYS A 34 14.25 -1.29 -12.68
CA LYS A 34 14.61 -2.64 -12.23
C LYS A 34 13.32 -3.40 -11.90
N LYS A 35 13.15 -4.57 -12.52
CA LYS A 35 12.00 -5.46 -12.28
C LYS A 35 12.09 -6.03 -10.86
N GLN A 36 11.44 -5.39 -9.90
CA GLN A 36 11.24 -5.95 -8.56
C GLN A 36 9.90 -6.68 -8.50
N ILE A 37 9.74 -7.57 -7.52
CA ILE A 37 8.46 -8.21 -7.25
C ILE A 37 7.50 -7.09 -6.79
N PRO A 38 6.38 -6.87 -7.49
CA PRO A 38 5.49 -5.75 -7.20
C PRO A 38 4.54 -6.08 -6.03
N LEU A 39 5.00 -6.86 -5.06
CA LEU A 39 4.23 -7.32 -3.92
C LEU A 39 5.06 -7.07 -2.66
N THR A 40 4.49 -6.34 -1.71
CA THR A 40 5.07 -6.10 -0.39
C THR A 40 4.15 -6.69 0.67
N ALA A 41 4.73 -7.33 1.68
CA ALA A 41 4.00 -7.89 2.81
C ALA A 41 4.63 -7.42 4.11
N ASN A 42 3.82 -7.16 5.13
CA ASN A 42 4.30 -6.92 6.49
C ASN A 42 3.44 -7.68 7.50
N ILE A 43 4.07 -8.02 8.62
CA ILE A 43 3.39 -8.52 9.81
C ILE A 43 3.98 -7.74 10.97
N SER A 44 3.13 -7.21 11.84
CA SER A 44 3.54 -6.52 13.05
C SER A 44 2.75 -7.03 14.25
N PHE A 45 3.42 -7.08 15.39
CA PHE A 45 2.82 -7.41 16.67
C PHE A 45 3.17 -6.30 17.65
N ASP A 46 2.15 -5.73 18.27
CA ASP A 46 2.31 -4.60 19.18
C ASP A 46 1.32 -4.70 20.35
N ASN A 47 1.53 -3.87 21.37
CA ASN A 47 0.65 -3.75 22.53
C ASN A 47 -0.16 -2.44 22.52
N SER A 48 -0.49 -1.92 21.32
CA SER A 48 -1.18 -0.64 21.16
C SER A 48 -2.71 -0.72 21.34
N GLY A 49 -3.24 -1.91 21.59
CA GLY A 49 -4.68 -2.13 21.81
C GLY A 49 -5.18 -1.57 23.15
N GLN A 50 -6.50 -1.42 23.28
CA GLN A 50 -7.10 -0.93 24.53
C GLN A 50 -7.25 -2.07 25.55
N LYS A 51 -7.14 -1.73 26.85
CA LYS A 51 -7.45 -2.66 27.95
C LYS A 51 -8.79 -3.38 27.78
N SER A 52 -9.80 -2.70 27.24
CA SER A 52 -11.15 -3.22 27.02
C SER A 52 -11.30 -4.12 25.78
N THR A 53 -10.37 -4.07 24.83
CA THR A 53 -10.49 -4.77 23.53
C THR A 53 -9.28 -5.65 23.21
N GLY A 54 -8.41 -5.88 24.19
CA GLY A 54 -7.16 -6.64 24.07
C GLY A 54 -5.96 -5.73 23.84
N GLU A 55 -4.98 -5.77 24.76
CA GLU A 55 -3.79 -4.91 24.70
C GLU A 55 -2.87 -5.33 23.54
N GLN A 56 -2.73 -6.63 23.31
CA GLN A 56 -1.89 -7.20 22.25
C GLN A 56 -2.65 -7.24 20.92
N GLN A 57 -2.04 -6.72 19.86
CA GLN A 57 -2.58 -6.67 18.51
C GLN A 57 -1.61 -7.34 17.53
N LEU A 58 -2.14 -8.24 16.72
CA LEU A 58 -1.45 -8.81 15.57
C LEU A 58 -2.02 -8.16 14.31
N ASN A 59 -1.16 -7.48 13.56
CA ASN A 59 -1.52 -6.81 12.32
C ASN A 59 -0.76 -7.43 11.15
N GLY A 60 -1.42 -7.57 10.01
CA GLY A 60 -0.83 -8.04 8.77
C GLY A 60 -1.28 -7.16 7.61
N GLY A 61 -0.37 -6.88 6.69
CA GLY A 61 -0.65 -6.06 5.52
C GLY A 61 0.00 -6.63 4.26
N LEU A 62 -0.69 -6.44 3.14
CA LEU A 62 -0.23 -6.79 1.81
C LEU A 62 -0.49 -5.60 0.88
N TRP A 63 0.49 -5.26 0.06
CA TRP A 63 0.41 -4.24 -0.98
C TRP A 63 0.82 -4.85 -2.31
N ALA A 64 0.03 -4.58 -3.34
CA ALA A 64 0.36 -4.95 -4.71
C ALA A 64 0.44 -3.69 -5.56
N ASP A 65 1.59 -3.51 -6.21
CA ASP A 65 1.90 -2.37 -7.04
C ASP A 65 1.70 -2.70 -8.53
N ASN A 66 1.22 -1.75 -9.31
CA ASN A 66 1.08 -1.80 -10.75
C ASN A 66 0.36 -3.06 -11.28
N VAL A 67 -0.73 -3.50 -10.61
CA VAL A 67 -1.45 -4.74 -10.92
C VAL A 67 -2.11 -4.66 -12.30
N LEU A 68 -2.65 -3.50 -12.66
CA LEU A 68 -3.29 -3.24 -13.96
C LEU A 68 -2.32 -2.66 -15.00
N GLY A 69 -1.06 -2.40 -14.62
CA GLY A 69 -0.08 -1.75 -15.50
C GLY A 69 -0.28 -0.22 -15.63
N LEU A 70 -1.12 0.37 -14.78
CA LEU A 70 -1.49 1.79 -14.83
C LEU A 70 -0.93 2.59 -13.65
N ALA A 71 0.17 2.12 -13.05
CA ALA A 71 0.73 2.63 -11.80
C ALA A 71 -0.29 2.63 -10.64
N ASP A 72 -1.20 1.67 -10.66
CA ASP A 72 -2.19 1.43 -9.62
C ASP A 72 -1.60 0.75 -8.39
N GLN A 73 -2.04 1.10 -7.19
CA GLN A 73 -1.61 0.46 -5.95
C GLN A 73 -2.81 -0.08 -5.20
N TRP A 74 -2.75 -1.35 -4.81
CA TRP A 74 -3.76 -2.06 -4.04
C TRP A 74 -3.21 -2.42 -2.68
N PHE A 75 -4.06 -2.40 -1.66
CA PHE A 75 -3.67 -2.88 -0.34
C PHE A 75 -4.78 -3.62 0.38
N ILE A 76 -4.39 -4.52 1.27
CA ILE A 76 -5.25 -5.16 2.24
C ILE A 76 -4.51 -5.27 3.56
N ASN A 77 -5.12 -4.78 4.63
CA ASN A 77 -4.61 -4.81 5.99
C ASN A 77 -5.66 -5.48 6.88
N SER A 78 -5.21 -6.35 7.78
CA SER A 78 -6.06 -6.98 8.79
C SER A 78 -5.38 -6.88 10.15
N GLY A 79 -6.16 -6.58 11.18
CA GLY A 79 -5.72 -6.58 12.57
C GLY A 79 -6.61 -7.48 13.42
N HIS A 80 -6.02 -8.18 14.38
CA HIS A 80 -6.72 -9.02 15.33
C HIS A 80 -6.12 -8.85 16.72
N SER A 81 -6.96 -8.67 17.75
CA SER A 81 -6.50 -8.69 19.14
C SER A 81 -6.05 -10.10 19.55
N SER A 82 -4.82 -10.27 20.03
CA SER A 82 -4.26 -11.59 20.36
C SER A 82 -4.66 -12.12 21.74
N GLU A 83 -5.59 -11.47 22.44
CA GLU A 83 -6.15 -12.00 23.68
C GLU A 83 -7.17 -13.10 23.38
N PHE A 84 -6.70 -14.36 23.31
CA PHE A 84 -7.50 -15.59 23.21
C PHE A 84 -8.37 -15.86 24.47
N ARG A 85 -8.89 -14.83 25.14
CA ARG A 85 -9.85 -14.94 26.23
C ARG A 85 -11.22 -14.56 25.70
N ASP A 86 -12.19 -15.47 25.83
CA ASP A 86 -13.56 -15.45 25.30
C ASP A 86 -14.37 -14.14 25.41
N SER A 87 -13.94 -13.15 26.19
CA SER A 87 -14.70 -11.93 26.51
C SER A 87 -14.36 -10.68 25.68
N ARG A 88 -13.18 -10.59 25.06
CA ARG A 88 -12.70 -9.35 24.39
C ARG A 88 -12.03 -9.69 23.06
N ASN A 89 -12.68 -9.34 21.94
CA ASN A 89 -12.10 -9.51 20.62
C ASN A 89 -12.30 -8.23 19.79
N ALA A 90 -11.21 -7.73 19.19
CA ALA A 90 -11.23 -6.67 18.21
C ALA A 90 -10.63 -7.16 16.90
N GLU A 91 -11.42 -7.07 15.83
CA GLU A 91 -11.03 -7.40 14.47
C GLU A 91 -11.13 -6.15 13.60
N SER A 92 -10.10 -5.88 12.81
CA SER A 92 -10.12 -4.82 11.80
C SER A 92 -9.72 -5.39 10.45
N LEU A 93 -10.39 -4.91 9.40
CA LEU A 93 -10.08 -5.21 8.02
C LEU A 93 -10.15 -3.90 7.24
N GLN A 94 -9.11 -3.57 6.51
CA GLN A 94 -9.06 -2.43 5.63
C GLN A 94 -8.51 -2.86 4.27
N THR A 95 -9.09 -2.34 3.20
CA THR A 95 -8.59 -2.57 1.85
C THR A 95 -8.84 -1.34 1.01
N GLY A 96 -8.00 -1.12 0.01
CA GLY A 96 -8.19 0.00 -0.89
C GLY A 96 -7.37 -0.14 -2.16
N VAL A 97 -7.65 0.77 -3.08
CA VAL A 97 -6.98 0.90 -4.37
C VAL A 97 -6.78 2.38 -4.69
N SER A 98 -5.65 2.71 -5.31
CA SER A 98 -5.39 4.04 -5.86
C SER A 98 -4.86 3.96 -7.27
N LEU A 99 -5.29 4.88 -8.13
CA LEU A 99 -4.94 4.95 -9.55
C LEU A 99 -4.60 6.40 -9.92
N PRO A 100 -3.34 6.69 -10.28
CA PRO A 100 -2.95 7.99 -10.81
C PRO A 100 -3.25 8.10 -12.31
N TYR A 101 -3.78 9.24 -12.74
CA TYR A 101 -4.00 9.56 -14.15
C TYR A 101 -3.65 11.03 -14.44
N GLY A 102 -2.46 11.25 -15.01
CA GLY A 102 -1.95 12.59 -15.29
C GLY A 102 -1.75 13.42 -14.03
N TYR A 103 -2.63 14.41 -13.81
CA TYR A 103 -2.64 15.27 -12.61
C TYR A 103 -3.62 14.82 -11.53
N TRP A 104 -4.43 13.80 -11.80
CA TRP A 104 -5.46 13.31 -10.90
C TRP A 104 -5.03 12.00 -10.25
N THR A 105 -5.51 11.74 -9.03
CA THR A 105 -5.40 10.43 -8.38
C THR A 105 -6.78 10.03 -7.87
N LEU A 106 -7.27 8.88 -8.33
CA LEU A 106 -8.51 8.28 -7.84
C LEU A 106 -8.16 7.27 -6.75
N SER A 107 -8.82 7.35 -5.60
CA SER A 107 -8.63 6.40 -4.50
C SER A 107 -9.98 5.87 -4.01
N TYR A 108 -10.02 4.60 -3.63
CA TYR A 108 -11.16 3.96 -2.99
C TYR A 108 -10.68 3.14 -1.81
N ASP A 109 -11.31 3.35 -0.65
CA ASP A 109 -10.94 2.73 0.62
C ASP A 109 -12.18 2.13 1.29
N TYR A 110 -12.05 0.89 1.75
CA TYR A 110 -13.06 0.18 2.54
C TYR A 110 -12.45 -0.24 3.87
N SER A 111 -13.13 0.08 4.97
CA SER A 111 -12.72 -0.32 6.31
C SER A 111 -13.89 -0.92 7.08
N LYS A 112 -13.58 -1.95 7.87
CA LYS A 112 -14.52 -2.64 8.74
C LYS A 112 -13.83 -2.98 10.05
N SER A 113 -14.43 -2.54 11.15
CA SER A 113 -13.96 -2.86 12.50
C SER A 113 -15.08 -3.53 13.28
N ARG A 114 -14.77 -4.61 13.98
CA ARG A 114 -15.68 -5.32 14.88
C ARG A 114 -15.08 -5.31 16.28
N TYR A 115 -15.89 -4.96 17.26
CA TYR A 115 -15.55 -5.01 18.67
C TYR A 115 -16.58 -5.88 19.37
N ARG A 116 -16.11 -6.91 20.08
CA ARG A 116 -16.96 -7.72 20.96
C ARG A 116 -16.53 -7.48 22.40
N ASN A 117 -17.45 -6.95 23.19
CA ASN A 117 -17.27 -6.72 24.62
C ASN A 117 -18.42 -7.44 25.32
N ASN A 118 -18.17 -8.64 25.86
CA ASN A 118 -19.14 -9.30 26.73
C ASN A 118 -18.90 -8.81 28.15
N PHE A 119 -19.90 -8.13 28.72
CA PHE A 119 -19.97 -7.75 30.14
C PHE A 119 -20.21 -8.97 31.02
#